data_AF-A0A6J2RC34-F1
#
_entry.id   AF-A0A6J2RC34-F1
#
_cell.length_a   1.000
_cell.length_b   1.000
_cell.length_c   1.000
_cell.angle_alpha   90.00
_cell.angle_beta   90.00
_cell.angle_gamma   90.00
#
_symmetry.space_group_name_H-M   'P 1'
#
loop_
_entity.id
_entity.type
_entity.pdbx_description
1 polymer ?
#
loop_
_entity_poly.entity_id
_entity_poly.type
_entity_poly.pdbx_seq_one_letter_code
_entity_poly.pdbx_strand_id
1 'polypeptide(L)'
;MFENFRERLHMVQQDFTTGFKTLGDKSRDTKIRRRPRFEESLPHFSAGLDILSRYEESWFLLHKRTNDCAQAAEAVDEDIVMLSAHWERRRAALNQLQEQLQSLPAFISELEAITANIAHLEGDFEEMESRLVYLETLCCQCEQQTFKQNHIYQLEVYQKKKRREVEALEVELNSEHAQKVAEQEQVVQQKLRERQKVYEEAFNQDVQQYLTTGYLQHREPTGADVRVLDQMTVTNISDQEALDDFLNSTGDDISTGSSLTSGPDLESCSSDSEMKSQIIQAPPTNNQASSRDAVWEQEEEAASEESDEPLVQSDEEDVQPDMSLPPSAANMSQHSEG
;
A
#
# COMPACT_ATOMS: atom_id res chain seq x y z
N MET A 1 6.17 82.51 -63.70
CA MET A 1 5.74 81.20 -64.29
C MET A 1 5.06 81.35 -65.66
N PHE A 2 4.35 82.44 -65.97
CA PHE A 2 3.75 82.59 -67.31
C PHE A 2 4.74 82.88 -68.45
N GLU A 3 5.92 83.48 -68.19
CA GLU A 3 6.90 83.74 -69.27
C GLU A 3 7.40 82.46 -69.94
N ASN A 4 7.71 81.41 -69.18
CA ASN A 4 8.23 80.16 -69.76
C ASN A 4 7.20 79.46 -70.68
N PHE A 5 5.90 79.68 -70.46
CA PHE A 5 4.86 79.23 -71.39
C PHE A 5 4.80 80.11 -72.65
N ARG A 6 5.00 81.43 -72.50
CA ARG A 6 5.06 82.39 -73.61
C ARG A 6 6.25 82.13 -74.52
N GLU A 7 7.43 81.85 -73.96
CA GLU A 7 8.65 81.49 -74.69
C GLU A 7 8.45 80.18 -75.47
N ARG A 8 7.92 79.13 -74.83
CA ARG A 8 7.60 77.86 -75.49
C ARG A 8 6.60 78.03 -76.64
N LEU A 9 5.55 78.84 -76.46
CA LEU A 9 4.60 79.16 -77.52
C LEU A 9 5.27 79.92 -78.68
N HIS A 10 6.17 80.86 -78.37
CA HIS A 10 6.89 81.63 -79.39
C HIS A 10 7.87 80.76 -80.19
N MET A 11 8.53 79.79 -79.53
CA MET A 11 9.43 78.82 -80.15
C MET A 11 8.66 77.89 -81.10
N VAL A 12 7.56 77.29 -80.63
CA VAL A 12 6.66 76.48 -81.49
C VAL A 12 6.14 77.29 -82.69
N GLN A 13 5.80 78.57 -82.48
CA GLN A 13 5.39 79.44 -83.60
C GLN A 13 6.53 79.72 -84.60
N GLN A 14 7.78 79.83 -84.14
CA GLN A 14 8.93 79.90 -85.05
C GLN A 14 9.14 78.58 -85.79
N ASP A 15 9.05 77.43 -85.11
CA ASP A 15 9.27 76.10 -85.71
C ASP A 15 8.25 75.76 -86.81
N PHE A 16 6.97 76.10 -86.60
CA PHE A 16 5.97 76.02 -87.69
C PHE A 16 6.26 77.00 -88.84
N THR A 17 6.81 78.18 -88.54
CA THR A 17 7.14 79.21 -89.54
C THR A 17 8.41 78.90 -90.34
N THR A 18 9.37 78.16 -89.76
CA THR A 18 10.57 77.68 -90.46
C THR A 18 10.27 76.42 -91.26
N GLY A 19 9.48 75.49 -90.70
CA GLY A 19 9.04 74.26 -91.38
C GLY A 19 8.29 74.50 -92.69
N PHE A 20 7.49 75.58 -92.79
CA PHE A 20 6.82 75.93 -94.04
C PHE A 20 7.73 76.58 -95.09
N LYS A 21 8.87 77.16 -94.69
CA LYS A 21 9.79 77.85 -95.63
C LYS A 21 10.68 76.88 -96.42
N THR A 22 10.96 75.69 -95.89
CA THR A 22 11.82 74.68 -96.53
C THR A 22 11.10 73.84 -97.60
N LEU A 23 9.77 73.91 -97.68
CA LEU A 23 8.95 73.20 -98.66
C LEU A 23 8.55 74.05 -99.90
N GLY A 24 8.76 75.36 -99.86
CA GLY A 24 8.23 76.29 -100.88
C GLY A 24 9.10 76.52 -102.12
N ASP A 25 10.40 76.19 -102.08
CA ASP A 25 11.39 76.70 -103.05
C ASP A 25 12.09 75.61 -103.88
N LYS A 26 11.31 74.83 -104.64
CA LYS A 26 11.82 73.83 -105.62
C LYS A 26 11.00 73.74 -106.91
N SER A 27 10.33 74.82 -107.34
CA SER A 27 9.53 74.80 -108.57
C SER A 27 9.38 76.17 -109.26
N ARG A 28 10.37 76.56 -110.07
CA ARG A 28 10.18 77.28 -111.35
C ARG A 28 11.44 77.33 -112.22
N ASP A 29 11.21 77.07 -113.51
CA ASP A 29 11.98 77.45 -114.70
C ASP A 29 13.52 77.52 -114.68
N THR A 30 14.15 76.47 -115.22
CA THR A 30 15.18 76.68 -116.27
C THR A 30 14.79 75.90 -117.53
N LYS A 31 15.10 76.45 -118.70
CA LYS A 31 14.49 76.05 -119.98
C LYS A 31 15.44 75.20 -120.85
N ILE A 32 14.85 74.13 -121.41
CA ILE A 32 15.22 73.50 -122.69
C ILE A 32 16.67 72.99 -122.83
N ARG A 33 16.82 71.66 -122.79
CA ARG A 33 17.69 70.94 -123.74
C ARG A 33 17.06 69.62 -124.18
N ARG A 34 16.37 69.60 -125.33
CA ARG A 34 16.01 68.33 -125.98
C ARG A 34 17.28 67.70 -126.57
N ARG A 35 17.57 66.45 -126.20
CA ARG A 35 18.35 65.48 -127.00
C ARG A 35 17.58 64.14 -127.00
N PRO A 36 17.91 63.18 -127.88
CA PRO A 36 16.89 62.26 -128.41
C PRO A 36 16.42 61.18 -127.43
N ARG A 37 15.21 60.68 -127.68
CA ARG A 37 14.84 59.30 -127.36
C ARG A 37 15.37 58.37 -128.46
N PHE A 38 15.40 57.07 -128.18
CA PHE A 38 15.92 55.99 -129.02
C PHE A 38 17.44 56.00 -129.15
N GLU A 39 18.09 55.30 -128.23
CA GLU A 39 18.69 54.03 -128.61
C GLU A 39 18.36 52.99 -127.51
N GLU A 40 18.53 51.71 -127.81
CA GLU A 40 17.83 50.55 -127.23
C GLU A 40 17.76 50.48 -125.69
N SER A 41 16.56 50.70 -125.15
CA SER A 41 16.21 50.21 -123.82
C SER A 41 16.00 48.70 -123.88
N LEU A 42 17.09 47.94 -123.70
CA LEU A 42 17.01 46.51 -123.39
C LEU A 42 16.06 46.36 -122.18
N PRO A 43 14.95 45.60 -122.28
CA PRO A 43 14.00 45.51 -121.18
C PRO A 43 14.72 44.96 -119.94
N HIS A 44 14.67 45.69 -118.83
CA HIS A 44 15.28 45.26 -117.58
C HIS A 44 14.40 44.18 -116.95
N PHE A 45 14.52 42.96 -117.47
CA PHE A 45 13.87 41.76 -116.95
C PHE A 45 14.30 41.41 -115.51
N SER A 46 15.30 42.12 -114.95
CA SER A 46 15.67 42.04 -113.54
C SER A 46 14.52 42.37 -112.59
N ALA A 47 13.56 43.24 -112.97
CA ALA A 47 12.50 43.66 -112.05
C ALA A 47 11.67 42.47 -111.49
N GLY A 48 11.55 41.37 -112.23
CA GLY A 48 10.94 40.13 -111.74
C GLY A 48 11.83 39.37 -110.75
N LEU A 49 13.14 39.34 -110.99
CA LEU A 49 14.17 38.79 -110.10
C LEU A 49 14.24 39.59 -108.79
N ASP A 50 14.23 40.92 -108.88
CA ASP A 50 14.29 41.86 -107.74
C ASP A 50 13.06 41.72 -106.84
N ILE A 51 11.88 41.43 -107.41
CA ILE A 51 10.65 41.12 -106.67
C ILE A 51 10.72 39.72 -106.04
N LEU A 52 11.21 38.71 -106.77
CA LEU A 52 11.35 37.34 -106.25
C LEU A 52 12.31 37.31 -105.05
N SER A 53 13.49 37.92 -105.20
CA SER A 53 14.51 38.06 -104.15
C SER A 53 13.95 38.73 -102.90
N ARG A 54 13.15 39.81 -103.03
CA ARG A 54 12.49 40.45 -101.89
C ARG A 54 11.50 39.54 -101.17
N TYR A 55 10.75 38.70 -101.90
CA TYR A 55 9.85 37.72 -101.29
C TYR A 55 10.62 36.56 -100.64
N GLU A 56 11.72 36.11 -101.24
CA GLU A 56 12.62 35.09 -100.70
C GLU A 56 13.28 35.56 -99.39
N GLU A 57 13.87 36.76 -99.37
CA GLU A 57 14.43 37.41 -98.17
C GLU A 57 13.36 37.59 -97.07
N SER A 58 12.16 38.05 -97.44
CA SER A 58 11.06 38.27 -96.50
C SER A 58 10.54 36.95 -95.91
N TRP A 59 10.43 35.90 -96.74
CA TRP A 59 10.02 34.57 -96.32
C TRP A 59 11.08 33.91 -95.42
N PHE A 60 12.36 34.02 -95.78
CA PHE A 60 13.47 33.54 -94.96
C PHE A 60 13.53 34.23 -93.60
N LEU A 61 13.38 35.57 -93.57
CA LEU A 61 13.34 36.33 -92.32
C LEU A 61 12.13 35.96 -91.45
N LEU A 62 10.96 35.73 -92.06
CA LEU A 62 9.77 35.28 -91.36
C LEU A 62 9.94 33.86 -90.81
N HIS A 63 10.39 32.90 -91.63
CA HIS A 63 10.63 31.52 -91.22
C HIS A 63 11.67 31.44 -90.11
N LYS A 64 12.75 32.23 -90.20
CA LYS A 64 13.74 32.34 -89.12
C LYS A 64 13.10 32.84 -87.83
N ARG A 65 12.35 33.95 -87.87
CA ARG A 65 11.65 34.47 -86.67
C ARG A 65 10.66 33.48 -86.07
N THR A 66 9.95 32.72 -86.90
CA THR A 66 9.05 31.65 -86.44
C THR A 66 9.82 30.53 -85.76
N ASN A 67 10.97 30.11 -86.30
CA ASN A 67 11.85 29.11 -85.68
C ASN A 67 12.44 29.62 -84.35
N ASP A 68 13.01 30.82 -84.35
CA ASP A 68 13.59 31.46 -83.16
C ASP A 68 12.51 31.62 -82.06
N CYS A 69 11.26 31.92 -82.43
CA CYS A 69 10.10 31.99 -81.53
C CYS A 69 9.65 30.61 -81.02
N ALA A 70 9.70 29.57 -81.86
CA ALA A 70 9.35 28.21 -81.45
C ALA A 70 10.35 27.66 -80.42
N GLN A 71 11.66 27.87 -80.65
CA GLN A 71 12.72 27.50 -79.71
C GLN A 71 12.60 28.25 -78.37
N ALA A 72 12.23 29.54 -78.41
CA ALA A 72 11.95 30.31 -77.20
C ALA A 72 10.69 29.83 -76.45
N ALA A 73 9.67 29.33 -77.16
CA ALA A 73 8.48 28.75 -76.54
C ALA A 73 8.77 27.36 -75.93
N GLU A 74 9.58 26.53 -76.60
CA GLU A 74 10.02 25.21 -76.14
C GLU A 74 10.80 25.31 -74.81
N ALA A 75 11.77 26.23 -74.72
CA ALA A 75 12.50 26.48 -73.48
C ALA A 75 11.62 26.98 -72.31
N VAL A 76 10.56 27.74 -72.61
CA VAL A 76 9.59 28.20 -71.59
C VAL A 76 8.66 27.06 -71.16
N ASP A 77 8.32 26.13 -72.05
CA ASP A 77 7.55 24.93 -71.70
C ASP A 77 8.36 23.99 -70.79
N GLU A 78 9.66 23.80 -71.06
CA GLU A 78 10.58 23.06 -70.16
C GLU A 78 10.59 23.67 -68.75
N ASP A 79 10.74 25.00 -68.63
CA ASP A 79 10.69 25.72 -67.34
C ASP A 79 9.32 25.54 -66.62
N ILE A 80 8.21 25.60 -67.37
CA ILE A 80 6.85 25.41 -66.83
C ILE A 80 6.66 23.96 -66.33
N VAL A 81 7.11 22.96 -67.10
CA VAL A 81 7.06 21.55 -66.71
C VAL A 81 7.88 21.32 -65.45
N MET A 82 9.12 21.83 -65.39
CA MET A 82 9.99 21.72 -64.22
C MET A 82 9.42 22.41 -62.97
N LEU A 83 8.83 23.60 -63.13
CA LEU A 83 8.15 24.30 -62.04
C LEU A 83 6.90 23.55 -61.55
N SER A 84 6.11 22.97 -62.46
CA SER A 84 4.91 22.19 -62.11
C SER A 84 5.27 20.92 -61.33
N ALA A 85 6.31 20.19 -61.75
CA ALA A 85 6.79 18.99 -61.06
C ALA A 85 7.36 19.30 -59.66
N HIS A 86 7.99 20.47 -59.49
CA HIS A 86 8.44 20.96 -58.20
C HIS A 86 7.27 21.40 -57.29
N TRP A 87 6.21 22.00 -57.86
CA TRP A 87 4.99 22.35 -57.13
C TRP A 87 4.21 21.11 -56.67
N GLU A 88 4.00 20.13 -57.54
CA GLU A 88 3.37 18.84 -57.20
C GLU A 88 4.14 18.13 -56.07
N ARG A 89 5.48 18.11 -56.12
CA ARG A 89 6.30 17.55 -55.03
C ARG A 89 6.09 18.27 -53.69
N ARG A 90 6.00 19.61 -53.70
CA ARG A 90 5.71 20.39 -52.48
C ARG A 90 4.29 20.13 -51.97
N ARG A 91 3.31 20.03 -52.86
CA ARG A 91 1.91 19.72 -52.54
C ARG A 91 1.77 18.33 -51.91
N ALA A 92 2.44 17.32 -52.46
CA ALA A 92 2.47 15.98 -51.89
C ALA A 92 3.04 15.96 -50.46
N ALA A 93 4.15 16.66 -50.22
CA ALA A 93 4.74 16.77 -48.88
C ALA A 93 3.84 17.53 -47.88
N LEU A 94 3.12 18.56 -48.34
CA LEU A 94 2.14 19.28 -47.51
C LEU A 94 0.91 18.43 -47.19
N ASN A 95 0.40 17.65 -48.15
CA ASN A 95 -0.68 16.69 -47.92
C ASN A 95 -0.27 15.64 -46.87
N GLN A 96 0.93 15.05 -47.00
CA GLN A 96 1.45 14.08 -46.05
C GLN A 96 1.55 14.67 -44.63
N LEU A 97 2.06 15.91 -44.50
CA LEU A 97 2.11 16.62 -43.21
C LEU A 97 0.69 16.87 -42.65
N GLN A 98 -0.27 17.22 -43.50
CA GLN A 98 -1.66 17.40 -43.11
C GLN A 98 -2.28 16.08 -42.62
N GLU A 99 -2.01 14.96 -43.27
CA GLU A 99 -2.47 13.62 -42.86
C GLU A 99 -1.91 13.24 -41.48
N GLN A 100 -0.62 13.52 -41.20
CA GLN A 100 -0.05 13.30 -39.85
C GLN A 100 -0.65 14.25 -38.80
N LEU A 101 -0.95 15.50 -39.17
CA LEU A 101 -1.60 16.46 -38.28
C LEU A 101 -3.07 16.07 -38.00
N GLN A 102 -3.72 15.36 -38.92
CA GLN A 102 -5.09 14.85 -38.77
C GLN A 102 -5.18 13.57 -37.93
N SER A 103 -4.10 12.78 -37.78
CA SER A 103 -4.08 11.61 -36.89
C SER A 103 -3.75 11.96 -35.43
N LEU A 104 -3.04 13.07 -35.18
CA LEU A 104 -2.68 13.50 -33.82
C LEU A 104 -3.86 13.58 -32.82
N PRO A 105 -5.06 14.06 -33.16
CA PRO A 105 -6.21 14.04 -32.23
C PRO A 105 -6.62 12.62 -31.80
N ALA A 106 -6.53 11.62 -32.68
CA ALA A 106 -6.84 10.24 -32.32
C ALA A 106 -5.77 9.66 -31.37
N PHE A 107 -4.49 9.93 -31.65
CA PHE A 107 -3.38 9.56 -30.75
C PHE A 107 -3.49 10.24 -29.37
N ILE A 108 -3.96 11.48 -29.31
CA ILE A 108 -4.25 12.17 -28.04
C ILE A 108 -5.39 11.45 -27.30
N SER A 109 -6.49 11.08 -27.98
CA SER A 109 -7.56 10.30 -27.34
C SER A 109 -7.13 8.90 -26.89
N GLU A 110 -6.19 8.26 -27.58
CA GLU A 110 -5.56 6.99 -27.15
C GLU A 110 -4.71 7.20 -25.88
N LEU A 111 -3.92 8.28 -25.81
CA LEU A 111 -3.17 8.64 -24.61
C LEU A 111 -4.10 8.98 -23.43
N GLU A 112 -5.17 9.76 -23.66
CA GLU A 112 -6.19 10.08 -22.65
C GLU A 112 -6.87 8.81 -22.11
N ALA A 113 -7.18 7.84 -22.99
CA ALA A 113 -7.71 6.54 -22.58
C ALA A 113 -6.70 5.71 -21.76
N ILE A 114 -5.42 5.71 -22.12
CA ILE A 114 -4.36 5.07 -21.33
C ILE A 114 -4.22 5.73 -19.96
N THR A 115 -4.21 7.07 -19.89
CA THR A 115 -4.18 7.81 -18.62
C THR A 115 -5.40 7.50 -17.74
N ALA A 116 -6.60 7.41 -18.32
CA ALA A 116 -7.81 7.03 -17.58
C ALA A 116 -7.75 5.58 -17.06
N ASN A 117 -7.20 4.65 -17.84
CA ASN A 117 -7.01 3.26 -17.41
C ASN A 117 -5.98 3.14 -16.27
N ILE A 118 -4.90 3.93 -16.30
CA ILE A 118 -3.92 4.00 -15.20
C ILE A 118 -4.59 4.53 -13.94
N ALA A 119 -5.33 5.64 -14.02
CA ALA A 119 -6.03 6.21 -12.86
C ALA A 119 -7.12 5.29 -12.27
N HIS A 120 -7.75 4.45 -13.09
CA HIS A 120 -8.66 3.40 -12.60
C HIS A 120 -7.88 2.32 -11.83
N LEU A 121 -6.78 1.83 -12.41
CA LEU A 121 -5.95 0.78 -11.83
C LEU A 121 -5.28 1.24 -10.52
N GLU A 122 -4.86 2.51 -10.42
CA GLU A 122 -4.40 3.12 -9.17
C GLU A 122 -5.47 3.06 -8.06
N GLY A 123 -6.74 3.31 -8.41
CA GLY A 123 -7.88 3.17 -7.48
C GLY A 123 -8.19 1.71 -7.10
N ASP A 124 -8.06 0.77 -8.04
CA ASP A 124 -8.19 -0.67 -7.76
C ASP A 124 -7.09 -1.15 -6.79
N PHE A 125 -5.86 -0.62 -6.93
CA PHE A 125 -4.75 -0.88 -6.00
C PHE A 125 -5.01 -0.28 -4.61
N GLU A 126 -5.45 0.99 -4.50
CA GLU A 126 -5.80 1.60 -3.21
C GLU A 126 -6.93 0.82 -2.50
N GLU A 127 -7.95 0.34 -3.23
CA GLU A 127 -8.96 -0.52 -2.61
C GLU A 127 -8.36 -1.86 -2.15
N MET A 128 -7.50 -2.50 -2.95
CA MET A 128 -6.85 -3.75 -2.57
C MET A 128 -5.97 -3.60 -1.31
N GLU A 129 -5.18 -2.52 -1.22
CA GLU A 129 -4.39 -2.21 -0.03
C GLU A 129 -5.27 -2.03 1.20
N SER A 130 -6.38 -1.27 1.09
CA SER A 130 -7.34 -1.11 2.20
C SER A 130 -7.96 -2.43 2.66
N ARG A 131 -8.21 -3.36 1.73
CA ARG A 131 -8.74 -4.71 2.00
C ARG A 131 -7.68 -5.61 2.65
N LEU A 132 -6.40 -5.47 2.30
CA LEU A 132 -5.28 -6.19 2.91
C LEU A 132 -5.04 -5.75 4.36
N VAL A 133 -5.05 -4.44 4.64
CA VAL A 133 -4.96 -3.89 6.02
C VAL A 133 -6.14 -4.35 6.88
N TYR A 134 -7.34 -4.43 6.30
CA TYR A 134 -8.50 -5.01 6.98
C TYR A 134 -8.35 -6.52 7.25
N LEU A 135 -7.77 -7.28 6.32
CA LEU A 135 -7.48 -8.71 6.51
C LEU A 135 -6.44 -8.94 7.62
N GLU A 136 -5.34 -8.18 7.65
CA GLU A 136 -4.36 -8.20 8.73
C GLU A 136 -5.02 -7.91 10.09
N THR A 137 -5.89 -6.91 10.14
CA THR A 137 -6.69 -6.56 11.33
C THR A 137 -7.57 -7.72 11.80
N LEU A 138 -8.17 -8.49 10.88
CA LEU A 138 -8.95 -9.69 11.20
C LEU A 138 -8.06 -10.85 11.67
N CYS A 139 -6.90 -11.07 11.06
CA CYS A 139 -5.94 -12.09 11.49
C CYS A 139 -5.48 -11.85 12.94
N CYS A 140 -5.10 -10.61 13.27
CA CYS A 140 -4.71 -10.22 14.63
C CYS A 140 -5.85 -10.47 15.65
N GLN A 141 -7.11 -10.19 15.28
CA GLN A 141 -8.28 -10.50 16.14
C GLN A 141 -8.47 -12.00 16.35
N CYS A 142 -8.32 -12.82 15.30
CA CYS A 142 -8.39 -14.28 15.39
C CYS A 142 -7.30 -14.87 16.30
N GLU A 143 -6.07 -14.37 16.19
CA GLU A 143 -4.97 -14.77 17.06
C GLU A 143 -5.21 -14.37 18.52
N GLN A 144 -5.62 -13.12 18.77
CA GLN A 144 -5.96 -12.63 20.11
C GLN A 144 -7.09 -13.45 20.75
N GLN A 145 -8.14 -13.78 19.99
CA GLN A 145 -9.23 -14.61 20.48
C GLN A 145 -8.79 -16.06 20.73
N THR A 146 -7.89 -16.61 19.91
CA THR A 146 -7.29 -17.94 20.11
C THR A 146 -6.44 -17.97 21.39
N PHE A 147 -5.59 -16.97 21.61
CA PHE A 147 -4.81 -16.84 22.84
C PHE A 147 -5.71 -16.75 24.08
N LYS A 148 -6.74 -15.90 24.03
CA LYS A 148 -7.74 -15.77 25.11
C LYS A 148 -8.43 -17.11 25.41
N GLN A 149 -8.86 -17.84 24.38
CA GLN A 149 -9.53 -19.13 24.54
C GLN A 149 -8.59 -20.19 25.14
N ASN A 150 -7.33 -20.23 24.70
CA ASN A 150 -6.31 -21.11 25.27
C ASN A 150 -6.04 -20.81 26.76
N HIS A 151 -6.02 -19.53 27.16
CA HIS A 151 -5.80 -19.15 28.54
C HIS A 151 -7.00 -19.48 29.44
N ILE A 152 -8.24 -19.28 28.94
CA ILE A 152 -9.46 -19.73 29.62
C ILE A 152 -9.43 -21.25 29.84
N TYR A 153 -9.10 -22.03 28.81
CA TYR A 153 -9.00 -23.48 28.92
C TYR A 153 -7.94 -23.93 29.94
N GLN A 154 -6.77 -23.29 29.98
CA GLN A 154 -5.74 -23.57 30.99
C GLN A 154 -6.25 -23.29 32.41
N LEU A 155 -6.97 -22.18 32.62
CA LEU A 155 -7.58 -21.84 33.90
C LEU A 155 -8.66 -22.85 34.31
N GLU A 156 -9.53 -23.29 33.40
CA GLU A 156 -10.52 -24.34 33.66
C GLU A 156 -9.86 -25.68 34.05
N VAL A 157 -8.81 -26.10 33.34
CA VAL A 157 -8.04 -27.31 33.66
C VAL A 157 -7.37 -27.20 35.03
N TYR A 158 -6.80 -26.03 35.36
CA TYR A 158 -6.19 -25.78 36.67
C TYR A 158 -7.24 -25.78 37.81
N GLN A 159 -8.37 -25.09 37.63
CA GLN A 159 -9.48 -25.11 38.60
C GLN A 159 -10.06 -26.53 38.79
N LYS A 160 -10.16 -27.32 37.72
CA LYS A 160 -10.59 -28.72 37.77
C LYS A 160 -9.55 -29.61 38.46
N LYS A 161 -8.25 -29.31 38.33
CA LYS A 161 -7.19 -29.97 39.12
C LYS A 161 -7.33 -29.63 40.61
N LYS A 162 -7.46 -28.34 40.95
CA LYS A 162 -7.57 -27.87 42.33
C LYS A 162 -8.81 -28.39 43.05
N ARG A 163 -9.97 -28.49 42.36
CA ARG A 163 -11.15 -29.17 42.91
C ARG A 163 -10.87 -30.63 43.28
N ARG A 164 -10.29 -31.43 42.37
CA ARG A 164 -9.91 -32.82 42.68
C ARG A 164 -8.88 -32.94 43.81
N GLU A 165 -7.95 -31.99 43.93
CA GLU A 165 -6.97 -31.96 45.03
C GLU A 165 -7.66 -31.72 46.39
N VAL A 166 -8.67 -30.84 46.45
CA VAL A 166 -9.48 -30.62 47.66
C VAL A 166 -10.40 -31.82 47.95
N GLU A 167 -11.10 -32.33 46.94
CA GLU A 167 -11.96 -33.54 47.05
C GLU A 167 -11.17 -34.76 47.57
N ALA A 168 -9.92 -34.93 47.13
CA ALA A 168 -9.05 -36.00 47.60
C ALA A 168 -8.60 -35.82 49.06
N LEU A 169 -8.19 -34.60 49.45
CA LEU A 169 -7.81 -34.29 50.82
C LEU A 169 -8.99 -34.40 51.80
N GLU A 170 -10.19 -34.04 51.37
CA GLU A 170 -11.43 -34.22 52.14
C GLU A 170 -11.72 -35.72 52.39
N VAL A 171 -11.58 -36.57 51.36
CA VAL A 171 -11.75 -38.02 51.51
C VAL A 171 -10.65 -38.63 52.39
N GLU A 172 -9.40 -38.21 52.23
CA GLU A 172 -8.27 -38.67 53.05
C GLU A 172 -8.47 -38.30 54.53
N LEU A 173 -8.76 -37.03 54.84
CA LEU A 173 -9.01 -36.54 56.20
C LEU A 173 -10.22 -37.22 56.85
N ASN A 174 -11.32 -37.41 56.10
CA ASN A 174 -12.49 -38.15 56.60
C ASN A 174 -12.16 -39.63 56.89
N SER A 175 -11.26 -40.24 56.11
CA SER A 175 -10.80 -41.61 56.35
C SER A 175 -9.87 -41.74 57.56
N GLU A 176 -8.94 -40.79 57.78
CA GLU A 176 -8.13 -40.74 59.01
C GLU A 176 -9.02 -40.56 60.23
N HIS A 177 -9.98 -39.62 60.17
CA HIS A 177 -10.93 -39.39 61.25
C HIS A 177 -11.76 -40.64 61.57
N ALA A 178 -12.30 -41.33 60.55
CA ALA A 178 -13.05 -42.56 60.74
C ALA A 178 -12.19 -43.70 61.35
N GLN A 179 -10.94 -43.86 60.91
CA GLN A 179 -10.00 -44.81 61.51
C GLN A 179 -9.72 -44.46 62.98
N LYS A 180 -9.42 -43.20 63.27
CA LYS A 180 -9.10 -42.70 64.62
C LYS A 180 -10.25 -42.86 65.60
N VAL A 181 -11.49 -42.66 65.14
CA VAL A 181 -12.70 -42.97 65.91
C VAL A 181 -12.81 -44.48 66.18
N ALA A 182 -12.63 -45.33 65.17
CA ALA A 182 -12.69 -46.78 65.34
C ALA A 182 -11.61 -47.34 66.28
N GLU A 183 -10.39 -46.77 66.25
CA GLU A 183 -9.31 -47.09 67.20
C GLU A 183 -9.67 -46.67 68.64
N GLN A 184 -10.22 -45.46 68.82
CA GLN A 184 -10.71 -45.01 70.13
C GLN A 184 -11.86 -45.88 70.66
N GLU A 185 -12.83 -46.24 69.82
CA GLU A 185 -13.89 -47.18 70.16
C GLU A 185 -13.33 -48.55 70.57
N GLN A 186 -12.35 -49.09 69.84
CA GLN A 186 -11.70 -50.35 70.19
C GLN A 186 -11.04 -50.29 71.58
N VAL A 187 -10.31 -49.21 71.88
CA VAL A 187 -9.68 -48.98 73.19
C VAL A 187 -10.72 -48.84 74.30
N VAL A 188 -11.83 -48.13 74.07
CA VAL A 188 -12.94 -48.02 75.03
C VAL A 188 -13.62 -49.37 75.25
N GLN A 189 -13.90 -50.13 74.19
CA GLN A 189 -14.47 -51.49 74.28
C GLN A 189 -13.51 -52.48 74.98
N GLN A 190 -12.19 -52.32 74.83
CA GLN A 190 -11.22 -53.13 75.58
C GLN A 190 -11.25 -52.80 77.07
N LYS A 191 -11.18 -51.51 77.44
CA LYS A 191 -11.29 -51.06 78.84
C LYS A 191 -12.61 -51.52 79.50
N LEU A 192 -13.71 -51.51 78.76
CA LEU A 192 -15.01 -52.03 79.21
C LEU A 192 -14.97 -53.55 79.45
N ARG A 193 -14.40 -54.34 78.53
CA ARG A 193 -14.24 -55.80 78.68
C ARG A 193 -13.30 -56.19 79.81
N GLU A 194 -12.20 -55.47 79.99
CA GLU A 194 -11.27 -55.67 81.12
C GLU A 194 -11.97 -55.36 82.45
N ARG A 195 -12.71 -54.25 82.53
CA ARG A 195 -13.51 -53.91 83.71
C ARG A 195 -14.62 -54.93 84.00
N GLN A 196 -15.29 -55.44 82.97
CA GLN A 196 -16.27 -56.52 83.10
C GLN A 196 -15.63 -57.79 83.67
N LYS A 197 -14.47 -58.19 83.14
CA LYS A 197 -13.71 -59.36 83.62
C LYS A 197 -13.29 -59.22 85.08
N VAL A 198 -12.86 -58.03 85.51
CA VAL A 198 -12.54 -57.76 86.92
C VAL A 198 -13.77 -57.91 87.82
N TYR A 199 -14.95 -57.46 87.39
CA TYR A 199 -16.20 -57.68 88.15
C TYR A 199 -16.64 -59.15 88.16
N GLU A 200 -16.47 -59.88 87.06
CA GLU A 200 -16.76 -61.31 86.97
C GLU A 200 -15.80 -62.14 87.84
N GLU A 201 -14.51 -61.81 87.86
CA GLU A 201 -13.53 -62.43 88.75
C GLU A 201 -13.84 -62.16 90.23
N ALA A 202 -14.25 -60.95 90.59
CA ALA A 202 -14.69 -60.62 91.94
C ALA A 202 -15.95 -61.40 92.34
N PHE A 203 -16.97 -61.45 91.49
CA PHE A 203 -18.19 -62.21 91.74
C PHE A 203 -17.91 -63.72 91.90
N ASN A 204 -17.04 -64.29 91.06
CA ASN A 204 -16.64 -65.69 91.19
C ASN A 204 -15.86 -65.96 92.49
N GLN A 205 -15.05 -65.01 92.97
CA GLN A 205 -14.40 -65.09 94.28
C GLN A 205 -15.42 -65.05 95.42
N ASP A 206 -16.41 -64.16 95.37
CA ASP A 206 -17.47 -64.06 96.39
C ASP A 206 -18.32 -65.35 96.45
N VAL A 207 -18.65 -65.94 95.31
CA VAL A 207 -19.34 -67.24 95.22
C VAL A 207 -18.49 -68.38 95.80
N GLN A 208 -17.19 -68.42 95.49
CA GLN A 208 -16.27 -69.41 96.08
C GLN A 208 -16.12 -69.23 97.59
N GLN A 209 -16.04 -67.99 98.10
CA GLN A 209 -16.02 -67.71 99.53
C GLN A 209 -17.30 -68.18 100.23
N TYR A 210 -18.46 -67.91 99.63
CA TYR A 210 -19.75 -68.38 100.16
C TYR A 210 -19.83 -69.91 100.21
N LEU A 211 -19.45 -70.61 99.13
CA LEU A 211 -19.42 -72.08 99.09
C LEU A 211 -18.43 -72.68 100.09
N THR A 212 -17.34 -71.98 100.41
CA THR A 212 -16.30 -72.45 101.35
C THR A 212 -16.65 -72.16 102.81
N THR A 213 -17.36 -71.07 103.08
CA THR A 213 -17.50 -70.49 104.45
C THR A 213 -18.95 -70.44 104.95
N GLY A 214 -19.95 -70.67 104.08
CA GLY A 214 -21.38 -70.64 104.40
C GLY A 214 -22.01 -69.25 104.51
N TYR A 215 -21.21 -68.19 104.45
CA TYR A 215 -21.63 -66.78 104.51
C TYR A 215 -20.77 -65.95 103.56
N LEU A 216 -21.37 -64.96 102.86
CA LEU A 216 -20.57 -63.93 102.20
C LEU A 216 -19.99 -63.00 103.26
N GLN A 217 -18.71 -62.64 103.13
CA GLN A 217 -18.24 -61.40 103.75
C GLN A 217 -18.83 -60.23 102.97
N HIS A 218 -19.78 -59.52 103.57
CA HIS A 218 -20.24 -58.26 102.98
C HIS A 218 -19.08 -57.27 103.07
N ARG A 219 -18.40 -57.04 101.93
CA ARG A 219 -17.29 -56.09 101.87
C ARG A 219 -17.82 -54.70 102.23
N GLU A 220 -17.46 -54.20 103.42
CA GLU A 220 -17.70 -52.79 103.75
C GLU A 220 -17.02 -51.90 102.70
N PRO A 221 -17.67 -50.79 102.28
CA PRO A 221 -17.21 -49.98 101.17
C PRO A 221 -15.84 -49.38 101.48
N THR A 222 -14.80 -49.96 100.87
CA THR A 222 -13.40 -49.60 101.12
C THR A 222 -13.08 -48.23 100.51
N GLY A 223 -13.39 -47.16 101.24
CA GLY A 223 -13.07 -45.79 100.81
C GLY A 223 -13.89 -45.29 99.62
N ALA A 224 -15.18 -45.64 99.53
CA ALA A 224 -16.10 -44.91 98.67
C ALA A 224 -16.32 -43.51 99.28
N ASP A 225 -15.55 -42.52 98.82
CA ASP A 225 -15.78 -41.10 99.15
C ASP A 225 -17.15 -40.70 98.60
N VAL A 226 -18.13 -40.53 99.50
CA VAL A 226 -19.53 -40.21 99.15
C VAL A 226 -19.64 -38.73 98.79
N ARG A 227 -18.98 -38.34 97.69
CA ARG A 227 -19.17 -37.03 97.10
C ARG A 227 -20.52 -37.00 96.41
N VAL A 228 -21.40 -36.17 96.96
CA VAL A 228 -22.62 -35.74 96.29
C VAL A 228 -22.23 -35.17 94.92
N LEU A 229 -23.02 -35.44 93.87
CA LEU A 229 -22.72 -35.05 92.49
C LEU A 229 -22.47 -33.53 92.34
N ASP A 230 -23.06 -32.75 93.24
CA ASP A 230 -22.90 -31.30 93.49
C ASP A 230 -21.46 -30.87 93.90
N GLN A 231 -20.48 -31.77 93.81
CA GLN A 231 -19.08 -31.54 94.22
C GLN A 231 -18.06 -31.95 93.15
N MET A 232 -18.49 -32.16 91.90
CA MET A 232 -17.59 -32.46 90.78
C MET A 232 -16.89 -31.19 90.28
N THR A 233 -15.79 -30.84 90.94
CA THR A 233 -14.83 -29.83 90.44
C THR A 233 -13.98 -30.43 89.30
N VAL A 234 -13.62 -29.61 88.31
CA VAL A 234 -12.64 -29.98 87.28
C VAL A 234 -11.26 -30.00 87.95
N THR A 235 -10.77 -31.19 88.29
CA THR A 235 -9.52 -31.37 89.05
C THR A 235 -8.26 -31.35 88.19
N ASN A 236 -8.40 -31.47 86.86
CA ASN A 236 -7.32 -31.39 85.90
C ASN A 236 -7.29 -29.98 85.29
N ILE A 237 -6.22 -29.24 85.57
CA ILE A 237 -6.03 -27.85 85.12
C ILE A 237 -6.08 -27.76 83.58
N SER A 238 -5.57 -28.78 82.89
CA SER A 238 -5.59 -28.87 81.42
C SER A 238 -7.00 -29.02 80.84
N ASP A 239 -7.96 -29.59 81.58
CA ASP A 239 -9.34 -29.73 81.11
C ASP A 239 -10.12 -28.43 81.32
N GLN A 240 -9.75 -27.63 82.33
CA GLN A 240 -10.30 -26.29 82.54
C GLN A 240 -9.78 -25.31 81.45
N GLU A 241 -8.49 -25.35 81.16
CA GLU A 241 -7.86 -24.54 80.11
C GLU A 241 -8.49 -24.84 78.73
N ALA A 242 -8.70 -26.13 78.40
CA ALA A 242 -9.39 -26.53 77.17
C ALA A 242 -10.88 -26.13 77.12
N LEU A 243 -11.57 -26.06 78.26
CA LEU A 243 -12.95 -25.56 78.34
C LEU A 243 -13.02 -24.04 78.14
N ASP A 244 -12.09 -23.30 78.73
CA ASP A 244 -12.01 -21.85 78.55
C ASP A 244 -11.66 -21.50 77.10
N ASP A 245 -10.70 -22.19 76.46
CA ASP A 245 -10.40 -22.03 75.03
C ASP A 245 -11.61 -22.35 74.13
N PHE A 246 -12.36 -23.41 74.42
CA PHE A 246 -13.58 -23.77 73.66
C PHE A 246 -14.69 -22.71 73.78
N LEU A 247 -14.89 -22.16 74.98
CA LEU A 247 -15.90 -21.12 75.21
C LEU A 247 -15.48 -19.77 74.62
N ASN A 248 -14.19 -19.40 74.72
CA ASN A 248 -13.67 -18.14 74.20
C ASN A 248 -13.54 -18.13 72.67
N SER A 249 -13.19 -19.26 72.04
CA SER A 249 -13.08 -19.37 70.57
C SER A 249 -14.41 -19.26 69.81
N THR A 250 -15.54 -19.29 70.51
CA THR A 250 -16.87 -19.00 69.94
C THR A 250 -17.23 -17.50 69.96
N GLY A 251 -16.42 -16.65 70.60
CA GLY A 251 -16.73 -15.23 70.83
C GLY A 251 -16.43 -14.28 69.66
N ASP A 252 -15.19 -14.30 69.16
CA ASP A 252 -14.61 -13.18 68.39
C ASP A 252 -14.19 -13.57 66.95
N ASP A 253 -15.16 -13.93 66.09
CA ASP A 253 -15.09 -13.56 64.65
C ASP A 253 -16.43 -13.65 63.88
N ILE A 254 -17.57 -13.40 64.55
CA ILE A 254 -18.91 -13.42 63.90
C ILE A 254 -19.19 -12.13 63.08
N SER A 255 -18.16 -11.57 62.44
CA SER A 255 -18.25 -10.37 61.60
C SER A 255 -18.72 -10.67 60.18
N THR A 256 -19.97 -11.15 60.07
CA THR A 256 -20.83 -11.14 58.86
C THR A 256 -20.20 -11.65 57.55
N GLY A 257 -20.39 -12.93 57.16
CA GLY A 257 -19.82 -13.36 55.87
C GLY A 257 -20.25 -14.65 55.15
N SER A 258 -20.87 -15.66 55.76
CA SER A 258 -21.49 -16.76 55.00
C SER A 258 -22.44 -17.59 55.86
N SER A 259 -23.55 -18.05 55.27
CA SER A 259 -24.44 -19.03 55.89
C SER A 259 -24.95 -20.03 54.86
N LEU A 260 -24.59 -21.29 55.07
CA LEU A 260 -25.16 -22.49 54.48
C LEU A 260 -25.64 -23.32 55.68
N THR A 261 -26.84 -23.88 55.75
CA THR A 261 -27.80 -24.26 54.70
C THR A 261 -29.25 -24.08 55.16
N SER A 262 -30.17 -23.81 54.24
CA SER A 262 -31.58 -24.24 54.31
C SER A 262 -32.30 -23.96 52.99
N GLY A 263 -33.18 -24.87 52.60
CA GLY A 263 -34.12 -24.76 51.49
C GLY A 263 -35.05 -25.99 51.51
N PRO A 264 -35.99 -26.11 50.56
CA PRO A 264 -36.33 -25.16 49.50
C PRO A 264 -37.56 -24.32 49.87
N ASP A 265 -37.84 -23.28 49.08
CA ASP A 265 -39.24 -22.98 48.75
C ASP A 265 -39.36 -22.42 47.32
N LEU A 266 -40.55 -22.52 46.73
CA LEU A 266 -40.80 -22.24 45.32
C LEU A 266 -41.57 -20.94 45.13
N GLU A 267 -40.99 -19.96 44.41
CA GLU A 267 -41.65 -19.36 43.23
C GLU A 267 -40.78 -18.36 42.45
N SER A 268 -41.03 -18.33 41.13
CA SER A 268 -40.90 -17.19 40.22
C SER A 268 -39.56 -16.40 40.14
N CYS A 269 -38.66 -16.89 39.29
CA CYS A 269 -37.75 -16.04 38.51
C CYS A 269 -37.53 -16.68 37.13
N SER A 270 -38.13 -16.11 36.08
CA SER A 270 -37.98 -16.56 34.69
C SER A 270 -37.59 -15.41 33.80
N SER A 271 -36.46 -15.58 33.09
CA SER A 271 -36.11 -14.90 31.83
C SER A 271 -35.87 -13.37 31.85
N ASP A 272 -35.03 -12.81 30.97
CA ASP A 272 -33.87 -13.37 30.28
C ASP A 272 -32.93 -12.26 29.76
N SER A 273 -31.78 -12.68 29.23
CA SER A 273 -30.91 -12.00 28.27
C SER A 273 -31.42 -10.73 27.56
N GLU A 274 -30.60 -9.66 27.52
CA GLU A 274 -29.81 -9.29 26.32
C GLU A 274 -28.92 -8.05 26.58
N MET A 275 -27.63 -8.13 26.21
CA MET A 275 -26.80 -6.96 25.95
C MET A 275 -26.22 -7.06 24.54
N LYS A 276 -26.58 -6.13 23.66
CA LYS A 276 -26.26 -6.17 22.23
C LYS A 276 -25.82 -4.79 21.73
N SER A 277 -24.63 -4.73 21.14
CA SER A 277 -24.05 -3.53 20.55
C SER A 277 -24.75 -3.09 19.26
N GLN A 278 -24.80 -1.78 18.97
CA GLN A 278 -24.97 -1.27 17.60
C GLN A 278 -24.35 0.13 17.41
N ILE A 279 -24.11 0.51 16.15
CA ILE A 279 -23.13 1.52 15.71
C ILE A 279 -23.80 2.70 14.98
N ILE A 280 -23.30 3.93 15.21
CA ILE A 280 -23.50 5.18 14.42
C ILE A 280 -22.57 6.27 15.03
N GLN A 281 -21.87 7.18 14.33
CA GLN A 281 -21.64 7.43 12.89
C GLN A 281 -20.29 8.18 12.68
N ALA A 282 -20.00 8.71 11.48
CA ALA A 282 -18.81 9.49 11.08
C ALA A 282 -19.21 10.60 10.06
N PRO A 283 -18.32 11.45 9.47
CA PRO A 283 -16.88 11.77 9.70
C PRO A 283 -16.77 13.29 10.12
N PRO A 284 -15.96 14.25 9.60
CA PRO A 284 -14.68 14.28 8.84
C PRO A 284 -13.63 15.36 9.31
N THR A 285 -12.55 15.56 8.51
CA THR A 285 -11.62 16.75 8.45
C THR A 285 -10.70 17.06 9.67
N ASN A 286 -9.43 17.50 9.54
CA ASN A 286 -8.68 18.09 8.41
C ASN A 286 -7.13 17.99 8.53
N ASN A 287 -6.43 17.86 7.40
CA ASN A 287 -5.08 18.38 7.05
C ASN A 287 -3.77 18.05 7.84
N GLN A 288 -2.78 17.57 7.04
CA GLN A 288 -1.35 17.95 6.98
C GLN A 288 -0.37 17.54 8.10
N ALA A 289 0.93 17.30 7.83
CA ALA A 289 1.66 16.93 6.60
C ALA A 289 3.16 16.64 6.94
N SER A 290 3.89 16.01 6.01
CA SER A 290 5.36 16.06 5.84
C SER A 290 6.22 15.24 6.84
N SER A 291 7.37 14.63 6.48
CA SER A 291 7.93 14.14 5.19
C SER A 291 9.28 13.40 5.47
N ARG A 292 9.79 12.65 4.48
CA ARG A 292 11.17 12.11 4.31
C ARG A 292 11.54 10.88 5.19
N ASP A 293 12.32 9.90 4.70
CA ASP A 293 12.83 9.67 3.34
C ASP A 293 13.12 8.18 3.05
N ALA A 294 13.52 7.91 1.80
CA ALA A 294 13.95 6.64 1.18
C ALA A 294 15.07 5.89 1.97
N VAL A 295 15.47 4.64 1.66
CA VAL A 295 15.76 4.02 0.35
C VAL A 295 15.48 2.51 0.34
N TRP A 296 15.04 2.00 -0.82
CA TRP A 296 15.24 0.61 -1.26
C TRP A 296 16.19 0.61 -2.46
N GLU A 297 17.14 -0.32 -2.52
CA GLU A 297 17.91 -0.62 -3.74
C GLU A 297 17.45 -1.97 -4.33
N GLN A 298 17.69 -2.14 -5.63
CA GLN A 298 17.13 -3.19 -6.46
C GLN A 298 18.25 -3.88 -7.23
N GLU A 299 18.33 -5.21 -7.16
CA GLU A 299 19.04 -6.03 -8.15
C GLU A 299 18.12 -7.18 -8.61
N GLU A 300 18.15 -7.47 -9.90
CA GLU A 300 17.54 -8.66 -10.50
C GLU A 300 18.58 -9.78 -10.58
N GLU A 301 18.14 -11.05 -10.55
CA GLU A 301 18.45 -12.04 -11.60
C GLU A 301 17.69 -13.36 -11.34
N ALA A 302 17.76 -14.29 -12.29
CA ALA A 302 16.74 -15.31 -12.50
C ALA A 302 17.07 -16.76 -12.05
N ALA A 303 15.98 -17.55 -12.02
CA ALA A 303 15.88 -18.96 -12.45
C ALA A 303 16.05 -20.11 -11.44
N SER A 304 15.53 -21.26 -11.89
CA SER A 304 15.60 -22.65 -11.38
C SER A 304 14.63 -23.08 -10.27
N GLU A 305 14.38 -24.40 -10.25
CA GLU A 305 13.25 -25.09 -9.61
C GLU A 305 13.74 -26.07 -8.52
N GLU A 306 12.81 -26.56 -7.68
CA GLU A 306 12.81 -27.90 -7.04
C GLU A 306 14.05 -28.40 -6.27
N SER A 307 14.02 -28.31 -4.92
CA SER A 307 14.43 -29.42 -4.02
C SER A 307 14.05 -29.22 -2.55
N ASP A 308 14.08 -30.32 -1.79
CA ASP A 308 13.56 -30.47 -0.42
C ASP A 308 14.56 -30.26 0.73
N GLU A 309 14.00 -29.83 1.86
CA GLU A 309 14.38 -30.09 3.27
C GLU A 309 15.74 -29.59 3.87
N PRO A 310 15.82 -29.43 5.21
CA PRO A 310 16.76 -28.50 5.84
C PRO A 310 17.96 -29.14 6.56
N LEU A 311 18.99 -28.32 6.87
CA LEU A 311 20.07 -28.65 7.80
C LEU A 311 20.31 -27.53 8.84
N VAL A 312 21.09 -27.83 9.88
CA VAL A 312 21.04 -27.15 11.19
C VAL A 312 22.37 -26.45 11.54
N GLN A 313 22.26 -25.20 12.02
CA GLN A 313 23.19 -24.38 12.86
C GLN A 313 24.72 -24.47 12.67
N SER A 314 25.34 -23.29 12.61
CA SER A 314 26.52 -22.96 13.44
C SER A 314 26.62 -21.44 13.65
N ASP A 315 27.31 -21.01 14.71
CA ASP A 315 27.43 -19.60 15.18
C ASP A 315 28.88 -19.34 15.64
N GLU A 316 29.72 -18.89 14.69
CA GLU A 316 31.15 -18.55 14.83
C GLU A 316 31.43 -17.43 13.79
N GLU A 317 32.31 -16.43 13.96
CA GLU A 317 33.39 -16.19 14.93
C GLU A 317 33.48 -14.68 15.30
N ASP A 318 34.12 -14.34 16.42
CA ASP A 318 34.31 -12.96 16.94
C ASP A 318 35.68 -12.35 16.48
N VAL A 319 36.08 -11.22 17.08
CA VAL A 319 37.42 -10.60 17.07
C VAL A 319 37.77 -9.67 15.88
N GLN A 320 37.47 -8.38 16.08
CA GLN A 320 38.46 -7.33 15.78
C GLN A 320 39.48 -7.24 16.93
N PRO A 321 40.72 -6.76 16.67
CA PRO A 321 41.08 -5.49 17.31
C PRO A 321 42.04 -4.57 16.54
N ASP A 322 41.64 -3.30 16.51
CA ASP A 322 42.44 -2.10 16.80
C ASP A 322 43.49 -1.56 15.80
N MET A 323 43.77 -0.26 15.95
CA MET A 323 44.58 0.58 15.06
C MET A 323 46.06 0.64 15.46
N SER A 324 46.94 1.00 14.51
CA SER A 324 48.19 1.69 14.85
C SER A 324 48.67 2.61 13.72
N LEU A 325 48.53 3.92 13.92
CA LEU A 325 49.27 4.96 13.19
C LEU A 325 50.56 5.32 13.98
N PRO A 326 51.46 6.14 13.41
CA PRO A 326 52.45 5.85 12.38
C PRO A 326 53.87 5.85 13.03
N PRO A 327 55.02 6.04 12.31
CA PRO A 327 55.46 7.41 12.01
C PRO A 327 56.43 7.61 10.81
N SER A 328 56.66 8.88 10.42
CA SER A 328 57.92 9.45 9.88
C SER A 328 58.56 8.91 8.57
N ALA A 329 59.35 9.68 7.81
CA ALA A 329 59.47 11.14 7.65
C ALA A 329 60.40 11.46 6.45
N ALA A 330 60.27 12.68 5.89
CA ALA A 330 61.21 13.32 4.95
C ALA A 330 61.31 12.68 3.53
N ASN A 331 61.79 13.35 2.48
CA ASN A 331 62.33 14.72 2.41
C ASN A 331 62.07 15.43 1.05
N MET A 332 62.37 16.73 0.99
CA MET A 332 62.65 17.61 -0.18
C MET A 332 62.77 16.91 -1.57
N SER A 333 62.21 17.44 -2.66
CA SER A 333 62.80 18.61 -3.36
C SER A 333 61.97 19.18 -4.51
N GLN A 334 62.31 20.43 -4.85
CA GLN A 334 61.89 21.36 -5.90
C GLN A 334 61.93 20.81 -7.35
N HIS A 335 60.97 21.24 -8.18
CA HIS A 335 61.05 21.84 -9.54
C HIS A 335 59.60 21.83 -10.12
N SER A 336 59.02 22.85 -10.77
CA SER A 336 59.45 23.89 -11.75
C SER A 336 59.13 23.49 -13.20
N GLU A 337 58.68 24.47 -13.99
CA GLU A 337 58.30 24.41 -15.42
C GLU A 337 56.96 23.70 -15.73
N GLY A 338 56.19 24.27 -16.67
CA GLY A 338 54.85 23.81 -17.09
C GLY A 338 53.91 24.95 -17.47
#